data_AF-A0A8T3XXW0-F1
#
_entry.id   AF-A0A8T3XXW0-F1
#
_cell.length_a   1.000
_cell.length_b   1.000
_cell.length_c   1.000
_cell.angle_alpha   90.00
_cell.angle_beta   90.00
_cell.angle_gamma   90.00
#
_symmetry.space_group_name_H-M   'P 1'
#
loop_
_entity.id
_entity.type
_entity.pdbx_description
1 polymer ?
#
loop_
_entity_poly.entity_id
_entity_poly.type
_entity_poly.pdbx_seq_one_letter_code
_entity_poly.pdbx_strand_id
1 'polypeptide(L)'
;MKKEAVSKLYKIIITVAVFWLSDFFMHFFGVGESNYYYTIKLANSFLFAFIWFSIFSKKEQWKKLVFSVAFGTWVSFFYLITAYDGLVQFFGIEANYGAPPFVIFGIFLTKYLWWTWHVLGFYAGLELGDLLIKGKRR
;
A
#
# COMPACT_ATOMS: atom_id res chain seq x y z
N MET A 1 -22.77 -1.44 -19.65
CA MET A 1 -22.19 -0.40 -18.77
C MET A 1 -22.25 -0.76 -17.27
N LYS A 2 -23.43 -0.96 -16.65
CA LYS A 2 -23.54 -1.27 -15.20
C LYS A 2 -22.68 -2.47 -14.74
N LYS A 3 -22.71 -3.59 -15.48
CA LYS A 3 -21.94 -4.81 -15.13
C LYS A 3 -20.41 -4.60 -15.12
N GLU A 4 -19.89 -3.73 -15.99
CA GLU A 4 -18.45 -3.45 -16.04
C GLU A 4 -18.01 -2.55 -14.89
N ALA A 5 -18.78 -1.51 -14.58
CA ALA A 5 -18.52 -0.65 -13.43
C ALA A 5 -18.54 -1.42 -12.11
N VAL A 6 -19.54 -2.31 -11.95
CA VAL A 6 -19.64 -3.21 -10.79
C VAL A 6 -18.44 -4.15 -10.73
N SER A 7 -18.03 -4.73 -11.85
CA SER A 7 -16.83 -5.57 -11.92
C SER A 7 -15.58 -4.80 -11.48
N LYS A 8 -15.37 -3.57 -11.98
CA LYS A 8 -14.25 -2.70 -11.58
C LYS A 8 -14.26 -2.41 -10.08
N LEU A 9 -15.43 -2.09 -9.52
CA LEU A 9 -15.59 -1.83 -8.10
C LEU A 9 -15.18 -3.03 -7.24
N TYR A 10 -15.61 -4.25 -7.60
CA TYR A 10 -15.18 -5.45 -6.88
C TYR A 10 -13.67 -5.66 -6.94
N LYS A 11 -13.04 -5.39 -8.09
CA LYS A 11 -11.57 -5.48 -8.21
C LYS A 11 -10.87 -4.50 -7.28
N ILE A 12 -11.35 -3.26 -7.23
CA ILE A 12 -10.84 -2.22 -6.32
C ILE A 12 -10.99 -2.69 -4.87
N ILE A 13 -12.18 -3.14 -4.47
CA ILE A 13 -12.45 -3.62 -3.10
C ILE A 13 -11.51 -4.76 -2.72
N ILE A 14 -11.32 -5.75 -3.60
CA ILE A 14 -10.41 -6.87 -3.37
C ILE A 14 -8.97 -6.36 -3.19
N THR A 15 -8.48 -5.49 -4.07
CA THR A 15 -7.13 -4.94 -3.97
C THR A 15 -6.93 -4.18 -2.66
N VAL A 16 -7.88 -3.32 -2.30
CA VAL A 16 -7.83 -2.53 -1.06
C VAL A 16 -7.86 -3.45 0.16
N ALA A 17 -8.75 -4.44 0.20
CA ALA A 17 -8.86 -5.36 1.31
C ALA A 17 -7.58 -6.19 1.49
N VAL A 18 -7.00 -6.71 0.40
CA VAL A 18 -5.75 -7.47 0.44
C VAL A 18 -4.60 -6.60 0.96
N PHE A 19 -4.43 -5.40 0.40
CA PHE A 19 -3.39 -4.48 0.85
C PHE A 19 -3.59 -4.11 2.32
N TRP A 20 -4.80 -3.68 2.69
CA TRP A 20 -5.09 -3.20 4.04
C TRP A 20 -4.96 -4.29 5.10
N LEU A 21 -5.46 -5.50 4.84
CA LEU A 21 -5.27 -6.64 5.74
C LEU A 21 -3.80 -7.03 5.84
N SER A 22 -3.08 -7.06 4.72
CA SER A 22 -1.65 -7.38 4.72
C SER A 22 -0.83 -6.37 5.53
N ASP A 23 -1.14 -5.08 5.39
CA ASP A 23 -0.49 -4.02 6.16
C ASP A 23 -0.87 -4.14 7.64
N PHE A 24 -2.15 -4.33 7.96
CA PHE A 24 -2.63 -4.55 9.32
C PHE A 24 -1.93 -5.74 10.02
N PHE A 25 -1.71 -6.86 9.33
CA PHE A 25 -0.95 -7.99 9.88
C PHE A 25 0.50 -7.61 10.22
N MET A 26 1.16 -6.77 9.42
CA MET A 26 2.51 -6.29 9.74
C MET A 26 2.54 -5.39 10.99
N HIS A 27 1.43 -4.73 11.32
CA HIS A 27 1.35 -3.90 12.52
C HIS A 27 1.21 -4.74 13.79
N PHE A 28 0.55 -5.90 13.72
CA PHE A 28 0.59 -6.89 14.81
C PHE A 28 2.01 -7.36 15.13
N PHE A 29 2.91 -7.38 14.13
CA PHE A 29 4.32 -7.71 14.30
C PHE A 29 5.19 -6.52 14.78
N GLY A 30 4.56 -5.44 15.28
CA GLY A 30 5.24 -4.42 16.07
C GLY A 30 5.44 -3.07 15.38
N VAL A 31 4.51 -2.65 14.52
CA VAL A 31 4.46 -1.27 14.01
C VAL A 31 3.25 -0.58 14.63
N GLY A 32 3.48 0.33 15.57
CA GLY A 32 2.41 1.17 16.13
C GLY A 32 2.14 2.35 15.21
N GLU A 33 0.92 2.45 14.65
CA GLU A 33 0.50 3.58 13.81
C GLU A 33 -0.69 4.32 14.41
N SER A 34 -0.76 5.63 14.15
CA SER A 34 -1.95 6.41 14.49
C SER A 34 -3.10 6.10 13.51
N ASN A 35 -4.34 6.27 13.96
CA ASN A 35 -5.54 6.09 13.12
C ASN A 35 -5.53 6.97 11.86
N TYR A 36 -4.81 8.10 11.91
CA TYR A 36 -4.60 8.99 10.76
C TYR A 36 -3.83 8.28 9.64
N TYR A 37 -2.74 7.55 9.97
CA TYR A 37 -1.95 6.78 8.98
C TYR A 37 -2.75 5.67 8.34
N TYR A 38 -3.46 4.89 9.15
CA TYR A 38 -4.35 3.84 8.65
C TYR A 38 -5.38 4.36 7.66
N THR A 39 -5.98 5.51 7.97
CA THR A 39 -7.01 6.13 7.11
C THR A 39 -6.42 6.60 5.79
N ILE A 40 -5.22 7.19 5.81
CA ILE A 40 -4.54 7.67 4.61
C ILE A 40 -4.09 6.52 3.72
N LYS A 41 -3.53 5.45 4.30
CA LYS A 41 -3.16 4.25 3.53
C LYS A 41 -4.36 3.63 2.85
N LEU A 42 -5.49 3.55 3.57
CA LEU A 42 -6.75 3.08 3.00
C LEU A 42 -7.17 3.96 1.80
N ALA A 43 -7.19 5.29 1.98
CA ALA A 43 -7.54 6.23 0.91
C ALA A 43 -6.61 6.13 -0.32
N ASN A 44 -5.29 6.05 -0.10
CA ASN A 44 -4.31 5.90 -1.17
C ASN A 44 -4.43 4.56 -1.89
N SER A 45 -4.62 3.46 -1.16
CA SER A 45 -4.83 2.14 -1.77
C SER A 45 -6.08 2.12 -2.65
N PHE A 46 -7.16 2.79 -2.21
CA PHE A 46 -8.37 2.94 -3.00
C PHE A 46 -8.12 3.77 -4.26
N LEU A 47 -7.48 4.93 -4.14
CA LEU A 47 -7.17 5.82 -5.26
C LEU A 47 -6.30 5.12 -6.32
N PHE A 48 -5.23 4.46 -5.90
CA PHE A 48 -4.33 3.76 -6.83
C PHE A 48 -5.00 2.55 -7.47
N ALA A 49 -5.80 1.78 -6.73
CA ALA A 49 -6.58 0.69 -7.31
C ALA A 49 -7.61 1.22 -8.32
N PHE A 50 -8.26 2.34 -8.01
CA PHE A 50 -9.18 3.02 -8.94
C PHE A 50 -8.48 3.44 -10.23
N ILE A 51 -7.31 4.08 -10.12
CA ILE A 51 -6.47 4.47 -11.26
C ILE A 51 -6.12 3.24 -12.11
N TRP A 52 -5.64 2.16 -11.48
CA TRP A 52 -5.26 0.94 -12.17
C TRP A 52 -6.42 0.34 -12.98
N PHE A 53 -7.57 0.12 -12.33
CA PHE A 53 -8.71 -0.56 -12.97
C PHE A 53 -9.54 0.33 -13.90
N SER A 54 -9.40 1.65 -13.81
CA SER A 54 -10.15 2.60 -14.65
C SER A 54 -9.36 3.08 -15.85
N ILE A 55 -8.04 3.29 -15.72
CA ILE A 55 -7.20 3.89 -16.76
C ILE A 55 -6.45 2.82 -17.57
N PHE A 56 -5.89 1.80 -16.92
CA PHE A 56 -5.06 0.81 -17.61
C PHE A 56 -5.91 -0.30 -18.25
N SER A 57 -6.02 -0.25 -19.58
CA SER A 57 -6.76 -1.24 -20.38
C SER A 57 -5.98 -2.53 -20.63
N LYS A 58 -4.65 -2.43 -20.83
CA LYS A 58 -3.73 -3.58 -20.98
C LYS A 58 -3.02 -3.86 -19.66
N LYS A 59 -3.40 -4.96 -19.02
CA LYS A 59 -2.91 -5.36 -17.69
C LYS A 59 -1.69 -6.28 -17.80
N GLU A 60 -0.63 -5.74 -18.40
CA GLU A 60 0.66 -6.42 -18.48
C GLU A 60 1.30 -6.48 -17.08
N GLN A 61 1.91 -7.62 -16.76
CA GLN A 61 2.45 -7.90 -15.43
C GLN A 61 3.54 -6.92 -14.99
N TRP A 62 4.42 -6.52 -15.91
CA TRP A 62 5.47 -5.56 -15.62
C TRP A 62 4.91 -4.15 -15.33
N LYS A 63 3.87 -3.70 -16.04
CA LYS A 63 3.20 -2.41 -15.79
C LYS A 63 2.57 -2.41 -14.40
N LYS A 64 2.02 -3.55 -13.99
CA LYS A 64 1.44 -3.75 -12.66
C LYS A 64 2.51 -3.66 -11.59
N LEU A 65 3.66 -4.32 -11.78
CA LEU A 65 4.79 -4.24 -10.85
C LEU A 65 5.31 -2.81 -10.72
N VAL A 66 5.55 -2.11 -11.84
CA VAL A 66 6.00 -0.70 -11.83
C VAL A 66 4.98 0.20 -11.12
N PHE A 67 3.68 -0.01 -11.38
CA PHE A 67 2.62 0.74 -10.73
C PHE A 67 2.57 0.46 -9.21
N SER A 68 2.76 -0.78 -8.80
CA SER A 68 2.87 -1.14 -7.38
C SER A 68 4.12 -0.58 -6.71
N VAL A 69 5.24 -0.47 -7.42
CA VAL A 69 6.45 0.21 -6.94
C VAL A 69 6.18 1.69 -6.73
N ALA A 70 5.48 2.35 -7.65
CA ALA A 70 5.08 3.75 -7.50
C ALA A 70 4.14 3.94 -6.29
N PHE A 71 3.17 3.05 -6.11
CA PHE A 71 2.28 3.04 -4.94
C PHE A 71 3.06 2.85 -3.63
N GLY A 72 3.91 1.82 -3.54
CA GLY A 72 4.66 1.53 -2.32
C GLY A 72 5.61 2.66 -1.96
N THR A 73 6.26 3.25 -2.96
CA THR A 73 7.08 4.46 -2.79
C THR A 73 6.24 5.62 -2.28
N TRP A 74 5.08 5.89 -2.88
CA TRP A 74 4.20 6.98 -2.48
C TRP A 74 3.72 6.82 -1.04
N VAL A 75 3.21 5.64 -0.66
CA VAL A 75 2.70 5.39 0.69
C VAL A 75 3.80 5.44 1.73
N SER A 76 4.96 4.82 1.47
CA SER A 76 6.09 4.88 2.39
C SER A 76 6.66 6.30 2.52
N PHE A 77 6.73 7.06 1.43
CA PHE A 77 7.23 8.43 1.45
C PHE A 77 6.25 9.37 2.15
N PHE A 78 4.95 9.19 1.92
CA PHE A 78 3.91 9.93 2.62
C PHE A 78 4.00 9.67 4.13
N TYR A 79 4.15 8.41 4.55
CA TYR A 79 4.41 8.05 5.95
C TYR A 79 5.66 8.75 6.48
N LEU A 80 6.78 8.71 5.77
CA LEU A 80 8.02 9.38 6.22
C LEU A 80 7.82 10.88 6.44
N ILE A 81 7.22 11.59 5.47
CA ILE A 81 6.99 13.05 5.56
C ILE A 81 6.06 13.40 6.72
N THR A 82 5.01 12.62 6.93
CA THR A 82 3.92 13.01 7.84
C THR A 82 4.07 12.42 9.24
N ALA A 83 4.66 11.22 9.40
CA ALA A 83 4.70 10.47 10.66
C ALA A 83 5.86 10.83 11.59
N TYR A 84 6.89 11.47 11.06
CA TYR A 84 8.11 11.83 11.78
C TYR A 84 8.57 13.22 11.34
N ASP A 85 9.66 13.73 11.93
CA ASP A 85 10.51 14.79 11.35
C ASP A 85 11.06 14.37 9.96
N GLY A 86 10.19 13.97 9.03
CA GLY A 86 10.50 13.25 7.81
C GLY A 86 11.41 14.02 6.88
N LEU A 87 11.31 15.36 6.89
CA LEU A 87 12.25 16.22 6.21
C LEU A 87 13.66 16.08 6.82
N VAL A 88 13.78 16.10 8.14
CA VAL A 88 15.08 16.03 8.86
C VAL A 88 15.74 14.66 8.66
N GLN A 89 14.97 13.56 8.74
CA GLN A 89 15.48 12.21 8.48
C GLN A 89 15.77 11.95 6.99
N PHE A 90 15.00 12.53 6.07
CA PHE A 90 15.26 12.42 4.62
C PHE A 90 16.52 13.17 4.20
N PHE A 91 16.87 14.26 4.89
CA PHE A 91 18.12 15.02 4.69
C PHE A 91 19.33 14.45 5.46
N GLY A 92 19.20 13.27 6.09
CA GLY A 92 20.32 12.61 6.77
C GLY A 92 20.79 13.31 8.04
N ILE A 93 19.98 14.22 8.58
CA ILE A 93 20.23 14.79 9.90
C ILE A 93 19.66 13.77 10.90
N GLU A 94 20.55 12.99 11.52
CA GLU A 94 20.20 12.19 12.71
C GLU A 94 19.84 13.17 13.83
N ALA A 95 18.58 13.61 13.85
CA ALA A 95 18.05 14.26 15.03
C ALA A 95 18.11 13.24 16.17
N ASN A 96 18.83 13.59 17.24
CA ASN A 96 18.91 12.86 18.51
C ASN A 96 17.55 12.78 19.25
N TYR A 97 16.44 12.70 18.52
CA TYR A 97 15.16 12.30 19.06
C TYR A 97 15.15 10.78 19.12
N GLY A 98 15.33 10.24 20.32
CA GLY A 98 15.06 8.84 20.59
C GLY A 98 13.67 8.51 20.07
N ALA A 99 13.59 7.52 19.16
CA ALA A 99 12.33 7.06 18.63
C ALA A 99 11.36 6.83 19.80
N PRO A 100 10.13 7.37 19.76
CA PRO A 100 9.17 7.15 20.83
C PRO A 100 8.99 5.63 21.05
N PRO A 101 8.55 5.19 22.24
CA PRO A 101 8.62 3.80 22.73
C PRO A 101 7.74 2.77 21.98
N PHE A 102 7.60 2.91 20.67
CA PHE A 102 7.01 1.99 19.71
C PHE A 102 7.96 0.86 19.27
N VAL A 103 9.06 0.66 19.99
CA VAL A 103 10.06 -0.41 19.77
C VAL A 103 9.89 -1.57 20.76
N ILE A 104 8.90 -1.52 21.66
CA ILE A 104 8.82 -2.49 22.78
C ILE A 104 8.40 -3.90 22.30
N PHE A 105 7.78 -4.06 21.12
CA PHE A 105 7.50 -5.39 20.53
C PHE A 105 7.87 -5.53 19.03
N GLY A 106 8.44 -4.51 18.40
CA GLY A 106 8.83 -4.53 16.98
C GLY A 106 10.31 -4.81 16.79
N ILE A 107 10.67 -6.09 16.67
CA ILE A 107 12.02 -6.50 16.28
C ILE A 107 12.20 -6.19 14.78
N PHE A 108 12.73 -4.99 14.48
CA PHE A 108 13.45 -4.58 13.26
C PHE A 108 12.84 -4.92 11.89
N LEU A 109 11.65 -4.40 11.54
CA LEU A 109 11.34 -4.28 10.11
C LEU A 109 12.02 -3.02 9.55
N THR A 110 13.07 -3.19 8.75
CA THR A 110 13.76 -2.03 8.14
C THR A 110 12.82 -1.24 7.23
N LYS A 111 13.06 0.06 7.06
CA LYS A 111 12.30 0.92 6.13
C LYS A 111 12.16 0.32 4.72
N TYR A 112 13.17 -0.43 4.27
CA TYR A 112 13.20 -1.11 2.98
C TYR A 112 12.31 -2.35 2.94
N LEU A 113 12.27 -3.13 4.03
CA LEU A 113 11.36 -4.27 4.16
C LEU A 113 9.90 -3.80 4.22
N TRP A 114 9.62 -2.70 4.92
CA TRP A 114 8.28 -2.13 4.96
C TRP A 114 7.84 -1.59 3.59
N TRP A 115 8.70 -0.84 2.91
CA TRP A 115 8.44 -0.39 1.55
C TRP A 115 8.19 -1.56 0.60
N THR A 116 9.02 -2.60 0.67
CA THR A 116 8.86 -3.82 -0.13
C THR A 116 7.53 -4.49 0.17
N TRP A 117 7.11 -4.52 1.44
CA TRP A 117 5.80 -5.04 1.83
C TRP A 117 4.65 -4.25 1.18
N HIS A 118 4.70 -2.91 1.19
CA HIS A 118 3.66 -2.11 0.52
C HIS A 118 3.58 -2.42 -0.99
N VAL A 119 4.73 -2.54 -1.66
CA VAL A 119 4.81 -2.90 -3.08
C VAL A 119 4.17 -4.28 -3.32
N LEU A 120 4.58 -5.28 -2.54
CA LEU A 120 4.13 -6.67 -2.71
C LEU A 120 2.67 -6.85 -2.34
N GLY A 121 2.21 -6.30 -1.21
CA GLY A 121 0.83 -6.38 -0.76
C GLY A 121 -0.13 -5.74 -1.75
N PHE A 122 0.22 -4.57 -2.30
CA PHE A 122 -0.59 -3.92 -3.32
C PHE A 122 -0.57 -4.68 -4.65
N TYR A 123 0.60 -5.16 -5.08
CA TYR A 123 0.72 -6.01 -6.28
C TYR A 123 -0.14 -7.27 -6.17
N ALA A 124 -0.07 -7.98 -5.04
CA ALA A 124 -0.90 -9.15 -4.76
C ALA A 124 -2.38 -8.80 -4.81
N GLY A 125 -2.78 -7.65 -4.26
CA GLY A 125 -4.14 -7.14 -4.36
C GLY A 125 -4.60 -6.92 -5.80
N LEU A 126 -3.74 -6.38 -6.67
CA LEU A 126 -4.03 -6.18 -8.10
C LEU A 126 -4.10 -7.51 -8.86
N GLU A 127 -3.27 -8.49 -8.53
CA GLU A 127 -3.34 -9.85 -9.08
C GLU A 127 -4.64 -10.54 -8.70
N LEU A 128 -4.98 -10.55 -7.41
CA LEU A 128 -6.20 -11.20 -6.91
C LEU A 128 -7.46 -10.53 -7.46
N GLY A 129 -7.50 -9.20 -7.56
CA GLY A 129 -8.60 -8.48 -8.20
C GLY A 129 -8.79 -8.92 -9.66
N ASP A 130 -7.71 -9.14 -10.40
CA ASP A 130 -7.82 -9.63 -11.77
C ASP A 130 -8.18 -11.11 -11.89
N LEU A 131 -7.65 -11.98 -11.01
CA LEU A 131 -7.88 -13.42 -11.03
C LEU A 131 -9.30 -13.79 -10.61
N LEU A 132 -9.79 -13.25 -9.50
CA LEU A 132 -11.08 -13.61 -8.93
C LEU A 132 -12.26 -13.10 -9.78
N ILE A 133 -12.05 -12.03 -10.54
CA ILE A 133 -13.05 -11.41 -11.42
C ILE A 133 -12.62 -11.60 -12.91
N LYS A 134 -11.88 -12.67 -13.22
CA LYS A 134 -11.54 -13.09 -14.60
C LYS A 134 -12.64 -13.95 -15.25
N GLY A 135 -13.63 -14.39 -14.49
CA GLY A 135 -14.66 -15.35 -14.90
C GLY A 135 -15.74 -14.86 -15.86
N LYS A 136 -15.47 -13.94 -16.80
CA LYS A 136 -16.47 -13.58 -17.84
C LYS A 136 -15.94 -12.89 -19.11
N ARG A 137 -14.72 -13.20 -19.54
CA ARG A 137 -14.25 -12.87 -20.91
C ARG A 137 -13.41 -14.00 -21.48
N ARG A 138 -14.08 -15.04 -21.96
CA ARG A 138 -13.75 -15.73 -23.19
C ARG A 138 -15.05 -15.86 -23.97
#